data_AF-A0A7Z9PQJ9-F1
#
_entry.id   AF-A0A7Z9PQJ9-F1
#
_cell.length_a   1.000
_cell.length_b   1.000
_cell.length_c   1.000
_cell.angle_alpha   90.00
_cell.angle_beta   90.00
_cell.angle_gamma   90.00
#
_symmetry.space_group_name_H-M   'P 1'
#
loop_
_entity.id
_entity.type
_entity.pdbx_description
1 polymer ?
#
loop_
_entity_poly.entity_id
_entity_poly.type
_entity_poly.pdbx_seq_one_letter_code
_entity_poly.pdbx_strand_id
1 'polypeptide(L)'
;MKIIFRTLLVLACLGLTLPAQAQMSDALKEEFHDAEQYGLVIVENLSQLRGALHDEATRVISFQSFGETLDEESQKELLDWIRSGKSVWFYDARLATKFGMRPVFLKEQQFRHKPEKGVLGGKKRHGFATVALSLGSHVVQTGVGQVTLFLPEIPGQDEEEMTYGAVEVAGDTKALLQFALDSPALIACRREGKGFIVFKTLLWNEPLSGDRFQMNLLEYSAGFQVPGPAGVGKVGNPPGPDAEYVEGEPAEPFQAQHEQGSAEPTERNKVVAQPIEGKGADTTVKVPVERVGDWMLELQDGTTLSGEYEGEQVEFETGTSSLKLTPDQVESLTFGSSMSLDKIVTVQGKQKSGLLLSTPIRFRTSRGVEEFEKEDLVRLFRAPLESPVTKEK
;
A
#
# COMPACT_ATOMS: atom_id res chain seq x y z
N MET A 1 35.91 -19.52 28.28
CA MET A 1 34.70 -20.25 27.81
C MET A 1 33.41 -19.55 28.32
N LYS A 2 33.22 -18.26 27.97
CA LYS A 2 32.05 -17.43 28.38
C LYS A 2 31.64 -16.38 27.33
N ILE A 3 32.21 -16.43 26.13
CA ILE A 3 31.99 -15.43 25.07
C ILE A 3 31.04 -15.95 23.97
N ILE A 4 30.85 -17.26 23.86
CA ILE A 4 30.03 -17.87 22.80
C ILE A 4 28.52 -17.83 23.13
N PHE A 5 28.13 -17.51 24.38
CA PHE A 5 26.73 -17.52 24.80
C PHE A 5 25.99 -16.17 24.69
N ARG A 6 26.67 -15.08 24.30
CA ARG A 6 26.03 -13.76 24.14
C ARG A 6 25.62 -13.43 22.71
N THR A 7 26.22 -14.08 21.71
CA THR A 7 25.89 -13.85 20.29
C THR A 7 24.61 -14.57 19.86
N LEU A 8 24.15 -15.57 20.61
CA LEU A 8 22.91 -16.31 20.32
C LEU A 8 21.64 -15.64 20.89
N LEU A 9 21.77 -14.61 21.73
CA LEU A 9 20.63 -13.93 22.35
C LEU A 9 20.18 -12.68 21.57
N VAL A 10 21.01 -12.16 20.66
CA VAL A 10 20.65 -11.01 19.81
C VAL A 10 19.79 -11.44 18.60
N LEU A 11 19.93 -12.68 18.12
CA LEU A 11 19.02 -13.24 17.11
C LEU A 11 17.65 -13.65 17.65
N ALA A 12 17.47 -13.77 18.97
CA ALA A 12 16.21 -14.19 19.59
C ALA A 12 15.26 -13.03 19.91
N CYS A 13 15.72 -11.77 19.85
CA CYS A 13 14.88 -10.59 20.06
C CYS A 13 14.26 -10.02 18.77
N LEU A 14 14.66 -10.53 17.59
CA LEU A 14 14.00 -10.24 16.31
C LEU A 14 12.78 -11.12 16.05
N GLY A 15 12.53 -12.15 16.89
CA GLY A 15 11.54 -13.20 16.62
C GLY A 15 10.25 -13.18 17.44
N LEU A 16 10.00 -12.20 18.33
CA LEU A 16 8.86 -12.27 19.27
C LEU A 16 8.00 -10.99 19.35
N THR A 17 7.87 -10.26 18.25
CA THR A 17 6.67 -9.43 17.98
C THR A 17 6.33 -9.45 16.49
N LEU A 18 6.15 -10.66 15.94
CA LEU A 18 5.44 -10.82 14.68
C LEU A 18 3.93 -10.88 15.00
N PRO A 19 3.15 -9.79 14.87
CA PRO A 19 1.75 -10.01 14.48
C PRO A 19 1.82 -10.77 13.15
N ALA A 20 1.07 -11.88 13.04
CA ALA A 20 1.02 -12.77 11.89
C ALA A 20 1.50 -12.10 10.59
N GLN A 21 2.77 -12.33 10.24
CA GLN A 21 3.25 -11.96 8.92
C GLN A 21 2.64 -13.00 8.00
N ALA A 22 1.62 -12.62 7.24
CA ALA A 22 1.39 -13.28 5.98
C ALA A 22 2.71 -13.30 5.22
N GLN A 23 3.03 -14.50 4.73
CA GLN A 23 4.27 -14.78 4.07
C GLN A 23 4.21 -14.08 2.71
N MET A 24 4.85 -12.91 2.63
CA MET A 24 5.11 -12.20 1.37
C MET A 24 5.60 -13.23 0.34
N SER A 25 5.01 -13.23 -0.86
CA SER A 25 5.33 -14.22 -1.88
C SER A 25 6.83 -14.17 -2.18
N ASP A 26 7.46 -15.34 -2.29
CA ASP A 26 8.91 -15.40 -2.50
C ASP A 26 9.32 -14.71 -3.82
N ALA A 27 8.44 -14.75 -4.82
CA ALA A 27 8.59 -13.99 -6.07
C ALA A 27 8.71 -12.47 -5.84
N LEU A 28 7.93 -11.90 -4.90
CA LEU A 28 8.00 -10.48 -4.60
C LEU A 28 9.28 -10.12 -3.83
N LYS A 29 9.79 -11.01 -2.97
CA LYS A 29 11.03 -10.77 -2.22
C LYS A 29 12.26 -10.71 -3.12
N GLU A 30 12.28 -11.52 -4.18
CA GLU A 30 13.39 -11.54 -5.15
C GLU A 30 13.50 -10.24 -5.96
N GLU A 31 12.48 -9.37 -5.94
CA GLU A 31 12.50 -8.07 -6.60
C GLU A 31 13.18 -6.95 -5.81
N PHE A 32 13.53 -7.17 -4.53
CA PHE A 32 13.98 -6.12 -3.62
C PHE A 32 15.34 -6.42 -2.98
N HIS A 33 16.03 -5.38 -2.50
CA HIS A 33 17.27 -5.54 -1.74
C HIS A 33 17.05 -6.21 -0.36
N ASP A 34 18.13 -6.78 0.19
CA ASP A 34 18.09 -7.34 1.54
C ASP A 34 17.88 -6.26 2.61
N ALA A 35 17.21 -6.64 3.70
CA ALA A 35 16.85 -5.73 4.79
C ALA A 35 18.04 -4.93 5.35
N GLU A 36 19.22 -5.53 5.43
CA GLU A 36 20.44 -4.92 5.95
C GLU A 36 20.95 -3.76 5.08
N GLN A 37 20.65 -3.76 3.78
CA GLN A 37 21.14 -2.77 2.82
C GLN A 37 20.40 -1.43 2.91
N TYR A 38 19.22 -1.42 3.54
CA TYR A 38 18.40 -0.21 3.67
C TYR A 38 18.87 0.74 4.75
N GLY A 39 19.73 0.30 5.68
CA GLY A 39 20.13 1.13 6.83
C GLY A 39 18.93 1.66 7.62
N LEU A 40 17.87 0.86 7.74
CA LEU A 40 16.64 1.21 8.44
C LEU A 40 16.81 1.02 9.95
N VAL A 41 16.57 2.07 10.72
CA VAL A 41 16.54 2.03 12.19
C VAL A 41 15.15 2.42 12.68
N ILE A 42 14.57 1.59 13.55
CA ILE A 42 13.31 1.89 14.22
C ILE A 42 13.62 2.59 15.54
N VAL A 43 12.99 3.74 15.75
CA VAL A 43 13.19 4.61 16.90
C VAL A 43 11.83 4.85 17.56
N GLU A 44 11.72 4.54 18.85
CA GLU A 44 10.46 4.61 19.60
C GLU A 44 10.32 5.89 20.43
N ASN A 45 11.40 6.63 20.64
CA ASN A 45 11.45 7.84 21.47
C ASN A 45 12.65 8.74 21.10
N LEU A 46 12.64 9.98 21.59
CA LEU A 46 13.69 10.96 21.30
C LEU A 46 15.11 10.53 21.71
N SER A 47 15.28 9.73 22.77
CA SER A 47 16.62 9.34 23.22
C SER A 47 17.30 8.39 22.24
N GLN A 48 16.53 7.49 21.63
CA GLN A 48 16.98 6.62 20.54
C GLN A 48 17.22 7.41 19.24
N LEU A 49 16.46 8.48 19.00
CA LEU A 49 16.58 9.30 17.79
C LEU A 49 18.00 9.89 17.64
N ARG A 50 18.52 10.51 18.70
CA ARG A 50 19.87 11.10 18.68
C ARG A 50 20.96 10.05 18.38
N GLY A 51 20.82 8.85 18.91
CA GLY A 51 21.73 7.75 18.60
C GLY A 51 21.72 7.38 17.11
N ALA A 52 20.53 7.27 16.51
CA ALA A 52 20.37 6.94 15.10
C ALA A 52 20.89 8.04 14.15
N LEU A 53 20.76 9.31 14.55
CA LEU A 53 21.26 10.44 13.74
C LEU A 53 22.78 10.44 13.56
N HIS A 54 23.52 9.95 14.56
CA HIS A 54 24.98 9.91 14.56
C HIS A 54 25.58 8.61 13.98
N ASP A 55 24.76 7.60 13.69
CA ASP A 55 25.23 6.38 13.05
C ASP A 55 25.30 6.56 11.52
N GLU A 56 26.50 6.44 10.96
CA GLU A 56 26.76 6.59 9.53
C GLU A 56 26.07 5.52 8.69
N ALA A 57 25.78 4.33 9.26
CA ALA A 57 25.07 3.27 8.56
C ALA A 57 23.56 3.55 8.43
N THR A 58 23.02 4.51 9.20
CA THR A 58 21.59 4.83 9.16
C THR A 58 21.25 5.68 7.93
N ARG A 59 20.34 5.16 7.09
CA ARG A 59 19.81 5.84 5.90
C ARG A 59 18.34 6.19 6.06
N VAL A 60 17.59 5.37 6.80
CA VAL A 60 16.15 5.56 7.04
C VAL A 60 15.86 5.46 8.53
N ILE A 61 15.18 6.46 9.09
CA ILE A 61 14.68 6.43 10.47
C ILE A 61 13.16 6.23 10.45
N SER A 62 12.68 5.12 11.03
CA SER A 62 11.27 4.92 11.36
C SER A 62 11.00 5.46 12.76
N PHE A 63 10.57 6.72 12.85
CA PHE A 63 10.28 7.40 14.11
C PHE A 63 8.85 7.08 14.57
N GLN A 64 8.72 6.01 15.33
CA GLN A 64 7.46 5.48 15.86
C GLN A 64 7.06 6.08 17.22
N SER A 65 7.50 7.31 17.49
CA SER A 65 7.02 8.05 18.65
C SER A 65 5.56 8.48 18.43
N PHE A 66 4.75 8.45 19.49
CA PHE A 66 3.33 8.77 19.43
C PHE A 66 2.84 9.42 20.72
N GLY A 67 2.46 10.69 20.63
CA GLY A 67 2.10 11.56 21.74
C GLY A 67 3.27 12.30 22.37
N GLU A 68 4.48 12.16 21.81
CA GLU A 68 5.63 12.98 22.24
C GLU A 68 5.72 14.25 21.39
N THR A 69 6.38 15.25 21.95
CA THR A 69 6.73 16.47 21.23
C THR A 69 8.16 16.36 20.73
N LEU A 70 8.42 16.86 19.52
CA LEU A 70 9.77 17.02 18.99
C LEU A 70 10.21 18.46 19.29
N ASP A 71 11.22 18.61 20.14
CA ASP A 71 11.78 19.93 20.47
C ASP A 71 12.52 20.55 19.27
N GLU A 72 12.70 21.87 19.30
CA GLU A 72 13.27 22.62 18.17
C GLU A 72 14.72 22.21 17.83
N GLU A 73 15.52 21.84 18.84
CA GLU A 73 16.91 21.42 18.64
C GLU A 73 16.94 20.08 17.90
N SER A 74 16.22 19.08 18.42
CA SER A 74 16.11 17.76 17.81
C SER A 74 15.44 17.81 16.43
N GLN A 75 14.46 18.70 16.23
CA GLN A 75 13.83 18.95 14.94
C GLN A 75 14.85 19.47 13.92
N LYS A 76 15.63 20.49 14.30
CA LYS A 76 16.63 21.08 13.41
C LYS A 76 17.69 20.06 13.02
N GLU A 77 18.21 19.32 13.99
CA GLU A 77 19.21 18.27 13.76
C GLU A 77 18.69 17.20 12.80
N LEU A 78 17.45 16.74 13.01
CA LEU A 78 16.81 15.77 12.13
C LEU A 78 16.58 16.33 10.72
N LEU A 79 16.15 17.60 10.58
CA LEU A 79 15.99 18.24 9.27
C LEU A 79 17.31 18.38 8.51
N ASP A 80 18.40 18.74 9.20
CA ASP A 80 19.73 18.83 8.59
C ASP A 80 20.24 17.45 8.13
N TRP A 81 19.98 16.41 8.92
CA TRP A 81 20.26 15.01 8.56
C TRP A 81 19.44 14.54 7.36
N ILE A 82 18.16 14.92 7.26
CA ILE A 82 17.32 14.63 6.09
C ILE A 82 17.89 15.35 4.86
N ARG A 83 18.20 16.65 4.96
CA ARG A 83 18.73 17.46 3.85
C ARG A 83 20.01 16.90 3.25
N SER A 84 20.79 16.14 4.02
CA SER A 84 22.01 15.49 3.52
C SER A 84 21.75 14.30 2.59
N GLY A 85 20.50 13.83 2.46
CA GLY A 85 20.13 12.73 1.55
C GLY A 85 19.43 11.55 2.21
N LYS A 86 19.04 11.65 3.48
CA LYS A 86 18.49 10.54 4.27
C LYS A 86 16.98 10.71 4.49
N SER A 87 16.32 9.67 4.98
CA SER A 87 14.86 9.63 5.04
C SER A 87 14.30 9.42 6.44
N VAL A 88 13.23 10.12 6.78
CA VAL A 88 12.46 9.90 8.01
C VAL A 88 11.04 9.49 7.70
N TRP A 89 10.55 8.49 8.43
CA TRP A 89 9.15 8.11 8.48
C TRP A 89 8.59 8.44 9.85
N PHE A 90 7.52 9.21 9.92
CA PHE A 90 6.84 9.53 11.17
C PHE A 90 5.37 9.10 11.10
N TYR A 91 4.81 8.72 12.25
CA TYR A 91 3.52 8.03 12.33
C TYR A 91 2.45 8.81 13.08
N ASP A 92 2.85 9.85 13.81
CA ASP A 92 1.95 10.73 14.54
C ASP A 92 1.71 12.02 13.74
N ALA A 93 0.48 12.22 13.28
CA ALA A 93 0.11 13.42 12.50
C ALA A 93 0.39 14.72 13.28
N ARG A 94 0.40 14.70 14.62
CA ARG A 94 0.74 15.89 15.43
C ARG A 94 2.17 16.40 15.18
N LEU A 95 3.05 15.56 14.65
CA LEU A 95 4.42 15.94 14.28
C LEU A 95 4.50 16.56 12.87
N ALA A 96 3.44 16.53 12.07
CA ALA A 96 3.46 16.97 10.67
C ALA A 96 3.96 18.42 10.51
N THR A 97 3.56 19.32 11.42
CA THR A 97 3.99 20.73 11.40
C THR A 97 5.50 20.90 11.60
N LYS A 98 6.15 19.97 12.30
CA LYS A 98 7.61 19.95 12.48
C LYS A 98 8.36 19.55 11.20
N PHE A 99 7.64 19.05 10.20
CA PHE A 99 8.18 18.57 8.93
C PHE A 99 7.63 19.32 7.70
N GLY A 100 7.03 20.50 7.91
CA GLY A 100 6.46 21.30 6.82
C GLY A 100 5.23 20.68 6.16
N MET A 101 4.56 19.76 6.84
CA MET A 101 3.27 19.20 6.43
C MET A 101 2.16 19.76 7.33
N ARG A 102 0.91 19.72 6.84
CA ARG A 102 -0.25 20.18 7.61
C ARG A 102 -1.08 18.99 8.08
N PRO A 103 -1.25 18.80 9.41
CA PRO A 103 -2.05 17.70 9.92
C PRO A 103 -3.53 17.91 9.65
N VAL A 104 -4.23 16.81 9.43
CA VAL A 104 -5.69 16.73 9.41
C VAL A 104 -6.11 15.65 10.39
N PHE A 105 -7.09 15.95 11.24
CA PHE A 105 -7.64 15.02 12.22
C PHE A 105 -9.03 14.60 11.78
N LEU A 106 -9.13 13.37 11.31
CA LEU A 106 -10.36 12.78 10.80
C LEU A 106 -11.23 12.29 11.97
N LYS A 107 -12.54 12.47 11.84
CA LYS A 107 -13.55 11.86 12.69
C LYS A 107 -13.94 10.49 12.15
N GLU A 108 -14.35 9.60 13.04
CA GLU A 108 -14.78 8.22 12.72
C GLU A 108 -15.79 8.17 11.55
N GLN A 109 -16.74 9.09 11.51
CA GLN A 109 -17.84 9.06 10.53
C GLN A 109 -17.38 9.46 9.11
N GLN A 110 -16.15 9.92 8.94
CA GLN A 110 -15.63 10.38 7.64
C GLN A 110 -15.09 9.24 6.77
N PHE A 111 -14.95 8.03 7.31
CA PHE A 111 -14.38 6.90 6.58
C PHE A 111 -14.94 5.55 7.03
N ARG A 112 -14.86 4.56 6.13
CA ARG A 112 -15.22 3.17 6.46
C ARG A 112 -14.11 2.54 7.28
N HIS A 113 -14.48 1.83 8.34
CA HIS A 113 -13.50 1.30 9.26
C HIS A 113 -13.97 0.03 9.97
N LYS A 114 -13.01 -0.60 10.66
CA LYS A 114 -13.23 -1.69 11.61
C LYS A 114 -12.42 -1.42 12.90
N PRO A 115 -13.05 -1.45 14.09
CA PRO A 115 -12.36 -1.38 15.39
C PRO A 115 -11.27 -2.43 15.53
N GLU A 116 -10.06 -2.00 15.86
CA GLU A 116 -8.89 -2.86 15.84
C GLU A 116 -7.79 -2.41 16.82
N LYS A 117 -6.75 -3.25 16.98
CA LYS A 117 -5.58 -2.95 17.82
C LYS A 117 -4.26 -3.16 17.07
N GLY A 118 -3.42 -2.13 17.07
CA GLY A 118 -2.08 -2.15 16.47
C GLY A 118 -0.97 -2.01 17.52
N VAL A 119 0.27 -2.23 17.10
CA VAL A 119 1.47 -1.98 17.92
C VAL A 119 2.30 -0.90 17.24
N LEU A 120 2.50 0.22 17.93
CA LEU A 120 3.31 1.35 17.47
C LEU A 120 4.29 1.76 18.57
N GLY A 121 5.59 1.81 18.27
CA GLY A 121 6.62 2.16 19.24
C GLY A 121 6.61 1.26 20.48
N GLY A 122 6.51 -0.07 20.26
CA GLY A 122 6.43 -1.08 21.32
C GLY A 122 5.14 -1.10 22.14
N LYS A 123 4.18 -0.20 21.88
CA LYS A 123 2.94 -0.05 22.67
C LYS A 123 1.71 -0.47 21.87
N LYS A 124 0.81 -1.23 22.51
CA LYS A 124 -0.50 -1.54 21.94
C LYS A 124 -1.36 -0.27 21.92
N ARG A 125 -2.01 -0.01 20.80
CA ARG A 125 -2.88 1.15 20.57
C ARG A 125 -4.24 0.67 20.07
N HIS A 126 -5.28 1.36 20.52
CA HIS A 126 -6.61 1.28 19.92
C HIS A 126 -6.67 2.16 18.67
N GLY A 127 -7.54 1.79 17.75
CA GLY A 127 -7.62 2.45 16.46
C GLY A 127 -8.54 1.74 15.50
N PHE A 128 -8.43 2.15 14.24
CA PHE A 128 -9.26 1.64 13.16
C PHE A 128 -8.44 1.09 12.02
N ALA A 129 -8.85 -0.08 11.54
CA ALA A 129 -8.44 -0.58 10.25
C ALA A 129 -9.30 0.04 9.16
N THR A 130 -8.66 0.45 8.07
CA THR A 130 -9.33 1.01 6.91
C THR A 130 -8.58 0.66 5.63
N VAL A 131 -9.19 0.94 4.48
CA VAL A 131 -8.59 0.71 3.17
C VAL A 131 -8.27 2.05 2.54
N ALA A 132 -7.03 2.19 2.09
CA ALA A 132 -6.57 3.34 1.33
C ALA A 132 -6.24 2.95 -0.11
N LEU A 133 -6.42 3.90 -1.02
CA LEU A 133 -6.22 3.75 -2.45
C LEU A 133 -4.93 4.45 -2.87
N SER A 134 -4.25 3.83 -3.83
CA SER A 134 -3.13 4.40 -4.55
C SER A 134 -3.67 5.10 -5.80
N LEU A 135 -3.82 6.42 -5.74
CA LEU A 135 -4.49 7.23 -6.76
C LEU A 135 -3.54 8.16 -7.54
N GLY A 136 -2.27 8.23 -7.12
CA GLY A 136 -1.26 9.08 -7.72
C GLY A 136 -0.36 8.33 -8.70
N SER A 137 0.64 9.04 -9.22
CA SER A 137 1.65 8.51 -10.15
C SER A 137 3.05 8.48 -9.53
N HIS A 138 3.18 8.55 -8.21
CA HIS A 138 4.47 8.51 -7.54
C HIS A 138 5.09 7.12 -7.71
N VAL A 139 6.42 7.01 -7.90
CA VAL A 139 7.08 5.71 -8.17
C VAL A 139 6.83 4.67 -7.06
N VAL A 140 6.68 5.12 -5.82
CA VAL A 140 6.30 4.26 -4.66
C VAL A 140 4.96 3.54 -4.85
N GLN A 141 4.06 4.10 -5.66
CA GLN A 141 2.74 3.55 -5.96
C GLN A 141 2.76 2.47 -7.05
N THR A 142 3.91 2.18 -7.65
CA THR A 142 4.05 1.20 -8.74
C THR A 142 3.59 -0.20 -8.31
N GLY A 143 2.62 -0.76 -9.04
CA GLY A 143 2.04 -2.07 -8.71
C GLY A 143 1.18 -2.08 -7.44
N VAL A 144 0.83 -0.90 -6.89
CA VAL A 144 0.00 -0.77 -5.69
C VAL A 144 -1.35 -0.22 -6.10
N GLY A 145 -2.43 -0.97 -5.84
CA GLY A 145 -3.80 -0.48 -6.07
C GLY A 145 -4.46 0.05 -4.81
N GLN A 146 -4.46 -0.77 -3.75
CA GLN A 146 -5.03 -0.43 -2.46
C GLN A 146 -4.22 -1.10 -1.35
N VAL A 147 -4.33 -0.58 -0.13
CA VAL A 147 -3.58 -1.05 1.04
C VAL A 147 -4.46 -0.96 2.28
N THR A 148 -4.38 -1.98 3.14
CA THR A 148 -5.02 -1.95 4.46
C THR A 148 -4.11 -1.20 5.44
N LEU A 149 -4.68 -0.20 6.12
CA LEU A 149 -3.99 0.68 7.05
C LEU A 149 -4.61 0.56 8.45
N PHE A 150 -3.79 0.64 9.49
CA PHE A 150 -4.23 0.86 10.86
C PHE A 150 -4.00 2.32 11.25
N LEU A 151 -5.07 3.03 11.63
CA LEU A 151 -5.08 4.40 12.10
C LEU A 151 -5.20 4.42 13.63
N PRO A 152 -4.15 4.76 14.39
CA PRO A 152 -4.22 4.85 15.85
C PRO A 152 -5.11 6.02 16.30
N GLU A 153 -5.83 5.82 17.40
CA GLU A 153 -6.62 6.87 18.05
C GLU A 153 -5.72 8.00 18.60
N ILE A 154 -6.12 9.23 18.31
CA ILE A 154 -5.55 10.47 18.85
C ILE A 154 -6.66 11.17 19.65
N PRO A 155 -6.47 11.40 20.96
CA PRO A 155 -7.41 12.21 21.74
C PRO A 155 -7.63 13.57 21.09
N GLY A 156 -8.89 13.93 20.84
CA GLY A 156 -9.28 15.24 20.33
C GLY A 156 -9.04 16.36 21.33
N GLN A 157 -9.35 17.59 20.93
CA GLN A 157 -9.29 18.75 21.82
C GLN A 157 -10.28 18.61 23.00
N ASP A 158 -11.44 18.01 22.73
CA ASP A 158 -12.34 17.49 23.75
C ASP A 158 -11.97 16.02 23.98
N GLU A 159 -11.53 15.65 25.19
CA GLU A 159 -11.04 14.31 25.54
C GLU A 159 -12.08 13.19 25.34
N GLU A 160 -13.34 13.53 25.06
CA GLU A 160 -14.42 12.62 24.73
C GLU A 160 -14.51 12.26 23.23
N GLU A 161 -13.87 13.02 22.33
CA GLU A 161 -13.86 12.76 20.89
C GLU A 161 -12.50 12.18 20.46
N MET A 162 -12.53 11.00 19.81
CA MET A 162 -11.33 10.40 19.21
C MET A 162 -11.18 10.82 17.76
N THR A 163 -9.95 11.15 17.37
CA THR A 163 -9.59 11.53 16.01
C THR A 163 -8.50 10.65 15.43
N TYR A 164 -8.33 10.70 14.10
CA TYR A 164 -7.40 9.86 13.35
C TYR A 164 -6.52 10.70 12.44
N GLY A 165 -5.21 10.47 12.49
CA GLY A 165 -4.23 11.31 11.80
C GLY A 165 -4.21 11.12 10.28
N ALA A 166 -4.20 12.24 9.55
CA ALA A 166 -3.95 12.36 8.12
C ALA A 166 -3.14 13.64 7.86
N VAL A 167 -2.77 13.91 6.61
CA VAL A 167 -2.13 15.17 6.21
C VAL A 167 -2.79 15.78 4.98
N GLU A 168 -2.83 17.11 4.93
CA GLU A 168 -3.34 17.86 3.78
C GLU A 168 -2.43 17.68 2.56
N VAL A 169 -3.03 17.50 1.39
CA VAL A 169 -2.30 17.44 0.11
C VAL A 169 -2.21 18.86 -0.44
N ALA A 170 -1.17 19.59 -0.04
CA ALA A 170 -0.93 20.97 -0.44
C ALA A 170 0.57 21.27 -0.60
N GLY A 171 0.89 22.24 -1.47
CA GLY A 171 2.27 22.63 -1.76
C GLY A 171 3.11 21.46 -2.24
N ASP A 172 4.22 21.20 -1.54
CA ASP A 172 5.16 20.12 -1.86
C ASP A 172 4.79 18.75 -1.26
N THR A 173 3.64 18.65 -0.59
CA THR A 173 3.16 17.39 -0.01
C THR A 173 2.46 16.56 -1.08
N LYS A 174 3.03 15.39 -1.41
CA LYS A 174 2.46 14.44 -2.37
C LYS A 174 1.76 13.31 -1.64
N ALA A 175 0.53 13.02 -2.04
CA ALA A 175 -0.20 11.87 -1.53
C ALA A 175 0.37 10.56 -2.09
N LEU A 176 0.59 9.59 -1.20
CA LEU A 176 0.94 8.21 -1.57
C LEU A 176 -0.26 7.27 -1.39
N LEU A 177 -1.08 7.47 -0.36
CA LEU A 177 -2.34 6.75 -0.17
C LEU A 177 -3.43 7.69 0.38
N GLN A 178 -4.64 7.57 -0.15
CA GLN A 178 -5.81 8.40 0.17
C GLN A 178 -7.09 7.56 0.17
N PHE A 179 -8.19 8.08 0.74
CA PHE A 179 -9.51 7.46 0.55
C PHE A 179 -10.10 7.76 -0.83
N ALA A 180 -9.88 8.98 -1.32
CA ALA A 180 -10.33 9.48 -2.61
C ALA A 180 -9.36 10.58 -3.08
N LEU A 181 -9.43 10.96 -4.36
CA LEU A 181 -8.47 11.89 -4.97
C LEU A 181 -8.42 13.25 -4.25
N ASP A 182 -9.56 13.69 -3.71
CA ASP A 182 -9.75 14.94 -2.99
C ASP A 182 -9.68 14.79 -1.45
N SER A 183 -9.43 13.59 -0.93
CA SER A 183 -9.31 13.38 0.51
C SER A 183 -7.93 13.79 1.03
N PRO A 184 -7.78 14.09 2.33
CA PRO A 184 -6.47 14.13 2.97
C PRO A 184 -5.69 12.82 2.73
N ALA A 185 -4.37 12.91 2.73
CA ALA A 185 -3.49 11.77 2.56
C ALA A 185 -3.29 11.01 3.87
N LEU A 186 -3.45 9.69 3.81
CA LEU A 186 -3.22 8.76 4.91
C LEU A 186 -1.76 8.32 4.96
N ILE A 187 -1.10 8.34 3.80
CA ILE A 187 0.34 8.31 3.67
C ILE A 187 0.72 9.38 2.66
N ALA A 188 1.68 10.22 3.01
CA ALA A 188 2.16 11.28 2.16
C ALA A 188 3.67 11.41 2.28
N CYS A 189 4.24 12.09 1.31
CA CYS A 189 5.65 12.42 1.32
C CYS A 189 5.91 13.87 0.94
N ARG A 190 7.06 14.36 1.38
CA ARG A 190 7.62 15.66 1.01
C ARG A 190 9.11 15.48 0.87
N ARG A 191 9.70 16.12 -0.13
CA ARG A 191 11.15 16.16 -0.30
C ARG A 191 11.72 17.29 0.52
N GLU A 192 12.83 17.08 1.21
CA GLU A 192 13.50 18.13 2.00
C GLU A 192 14.99 18.07 1.68
N GLY A 193 15.47 19.03 0.88
CA GLY A 193 16.83 18.98 0.31
C GLY A 193 17.04 17.71 -0.55
N LYS A 194 18.08 16.94 -0.24
CA LYS A 194 18.35 15.65 -0.91
C LYS A 194 17.56 14.48 -0.33
N GLY A 195 16.92 14.66 0.82
CA GLY A 195 16.24 13.58 1.54
C GLY A 195 14.73 13.62 1.46
N PHE A 196 14.11 12.73 2.23
CA PHE A 196 12.69 12.44 2.12
C PHE A 196 12.01 12.37 3.49
N ILE A 197 10.85 13.01 3.60
CA ILE A 197 10.01 12.98 4.78
C ILE A 197 8.72 12.25 4.41
N VAL A 198 8.37 11.23 5.17
CA VAL A 198 7.16 10.43 4.95
C VAL A 198 6.29 10.48 6.20
N PHE A 199 5.09 11.03 6.05
CA PHE A 199 4.00 10.73 6.98
C PHE A 199 3.43 9.37 6.57
N LYS A 200 3.49 8.37 7.46
CA LYS A 200 2.86 7.07 7.21
C LYS A 200 2.15 6.57 8.45
N THR A 201 0.99 5.97 8.27
CA THR A 201 0.39 5.14 9.31
C THR A 201 0.93 3.71 9.26
N LEU A 202 0.52 2.86 10.20
CA LEU A 202 0.88 1.44 10.20
C LEU A 202 0.17 0.71 9.05
N LEU A 203 0.93 -0.10 8.32
CA LEU A 203 0.39 -1.00 7.30
C LEU A 203 0.05 -2.34 7.94
N TRP A 204 -1.03 -2.96 7.48
CA TRP A 204 -1.26 -4.38 7.74
C TRP A 204 -1.00 -5.19 6.49
N ASN A 205 -0.15 -6.20 6.65
CA ASN A 205 0.33 -7.05 5.56
C ASN A 205 -0.69 -8.11 5.14
N GLU A 206 -1.96 -7.96 5.52
CA GLU A 206 -3.05 -8.87 5.19
C GLU A 206 -4.32 -8.06 4.92
N PRO A 207 -5.05 -8.27 3.81
CA PRO A 207 -4.64 -8.56 2.43
C PRO A 207 -4.31 -7.25 1.66
N LEU A 208 -3.90 -7.35 0.37
CA LEU A 208 -3.63 -6.29 -0.62
C LEU A 208 -2.16 -6.01 -0.95
N SER A 209 -1.91 -5.00 -1.79
CA SER A 209 -0.59 -4.52 -2.20
C SER A 209 0.22 -3.85 -1.07
N GLY A 210 -0.06 -4.17 0.20
CA GLY A 210 0.58 -3.57 1.37
C GLY A 210 2.08 -3.89 1.44
N ASP A 211 2.45 -5.15 1.20
CA ASP A 211 3.86 -5.57 1.15
C ASP A 211 4.60 -4.87 0.01
N ARG A 212 3.99 -4.81 -1.18
CA ARG A 212 4.55 -4.09 -2.33
C ARG A 212 4.78 -2.61 -2.00
N PHE A 213 3.77 -1.94 -1.44
CA PHE A 213 3.88 -0.54 -1.06
C PHE A 213 4.98 -0.32 -0.01
N GLN A 214 5.05 -1.19 0.99
CA GLN A 214 6.05 -1.12 2.06
C GLN A 214 7.47 -1.25 1.51
N MET A 215 7.68 -2.18 0.56
CA MET A 215 8.99 -2.39 -0.07
C MET A 215 9.34 -1.28 -1.06
N ASN A 216 8.41 -0.85 -1.91
CA ASN A 216 8.61 0.30 -2.79
C ASN A 216 8.99 1.56 -1.98
N LEU A 217 8.31 1.79 -0.85
CA LEU A 217 8.60 2.92 0.03
C LEU A 217 9.98 2.77 0.67
N LEU A 218 10.37 1.56 1.06
CA LEU A 218 11.67 1.27 1.67
C LEU A 218 12.82 1.47 0.67
N GLU A 219 12.72 0.90 -0.53
CA GLU A 219 13.67 1.11 -1.63
C GLU A 219 13.85 2.61 -1.88
N TYR A 220 12.75 3.30 -2.14
CA TYR A 220 12.78 4.72 -2.46
C TYR A 220 13.36 5.57 -1.32
N SER A 221 12.99 5.27 -0.07
CA SER A 221 13.49 6.00 1.10
C SER A 221 14.96 5.72 1.37
N ALA A 222 15.45 4.53 1.05
CA ALA A 222 16.86 4.19 1.09
C ALA A 222 17.63 4.70 -0.15
N GLY A 223 16.96 5.35 -1.10
CA GLY A 223 17.59 5.94 -2.30
C GLY A 223 17.78 4.97 -3.46
N PHE A 224 17.17 3.79 -3.40
CA PHE A 224 17.15 2.82 -4.49
C PHE A 224 16.04 3.12 -5.50
N GLN A 225 16.18 2.59 -6.71
CA GLN A 225 15.11 2.62 -7.70
C GLN A 225 14.01 1.64 -7.30
N VAL A 226 12.75 2.07 -7.45
CA VAL A 226 11.60 1.20 -7.22
C VAL A 226 11.44 0.27 -8.43
N PRO A 227 11.36 -1.05 -8.25
CA PRO A 227 11.11 -1.99 -9.34
C PRO A 227 9.79 -1.68 -10.07
N GLY A 228 9.77 -1.85 -11.39
CA GLY A 228 8.58 -1.66 -12.21
C GLY A 228 7.47 -2.67 -11.91
N PRO A 229 6.28 -2.51 -12.53
CA PRO A 229 5.18 -3.46 -12.37
C PRO A 229 5.67 -4.89 -12.67
N ALA A 230 5.31 -5.86 -11.83
CA ALA A 230 5.73 -7.27 -11.96
C ALA A 230 7.24 -7.51 -12.00
N GLY A 231 8.06 -6.63 -11.41
CA GLY A 231 9.51 -6.79 -11.33
C GLY A 231 10.26 -6.41 -12.62
N VAL A 232 9.58 -5.79 -13.59
CA VAL A 232 10.19 -5.33 -14.82
C VAL A 232 11.13 -4.15 -14.54
N GLY A 233 12.38 -4.27 -14.97
CA GLY A 233 13.46 -3.36 -14.57
C GLY A 233 14.18 -3.95 -13.36
N LYS A 234 15.16 -4.81 -13.64
CA LYS A 234 16.04 -5.43 -12.63
C LYS A 234 16.50 -4.38 -11.63
N VAL A 235 16.46 -4.75 -10.36
CA VAL A 235 17.26 -4.17 -9.27
C VAL A 235 18.56 -3.67 -9.87
N GLY A 236 18.66 -2.35 -10.09
CA GLY A 236 19.91 -1.75 -10.52
C GLY A 236 20.98 -2.08 -9.47
N ASN A 237 22.26 -2.01 -9.82
CA ASN A 237 23.28 -2.06 -8.77
C ASN A 237 22.89 -1.03 -7.70
N PRO A 238 22.88 -1.41 -6.41
CA PRO A 238 22.60 -0.47 -5.34
C PRO A 238 23.48 0.76 -5.59
N PRO A 239 22.91 1.98 -5.64
CA PRO A 239 23.71 3.17 -5.73
C PRO A 239 24.70 3.08 -4.57
N GLY A 240 26.00 3.11 -4.89
CA GLY A 240 27.05 3.04 -3.88
C GLY A 240 26.87 4.14 -2.83
N PRO A 241 27.62 4.09 -1.72
CA PRO A 241 27.52 5.10 -0.66
C PRO A 241 27.66 6.56 -1.16
N ASP A 242 28.27 6.75 -2.34
CA ASP A 242 28.54 8.03 -2.99
C ASP A 242 27.49 8.47 -4.02
N ALA A 243 26.38 7.75 -4.18
CA ALA A 243 25.35 8.12 -5.15
C ALA A 243 24.61 9.41 -4.77
N GLU A 244 24.32 10.25 -5.76
CA GLU A 244 23.51 11.45 -5.55
C GLU A 244 22.03 11.05 -5.33
N TYR A 245 21.54 11.21 -4.10
CA TYR A 245 20.25 10.68 -3.65
C TYR A 245 19.01 11.40 -4.23
N VAL A 246 17.99 10.57 -4.50
CA VAL A 246 16.56 10.76 -4.84
C VAL A 246 16.29 11.62 -6.10
N GLU A 247 15.65 11.03 -7.10
CA GLU A 247 15.17 11.73 -8.31
C GLU A 247 14.03 12.73 -7.98
N GLY A 248 14.02 13.90 -8.65
CA GLY A 248 12.99 14.94 -8.52
C GLY A 248 13.51 16.30 -8.02
N GLU A 249 12.63 17.32 -8.01
CA GLU A 249 12.98 18.65 -7.50
C GLU A 249 12.69 18.78 -6.00
N PRO A 250 13.61 19.36 -5.20
CA PRO A 250 13.40 19.57 -3.76
C PRO A 250 12.28 20.57 -3.49
N ALA A 251 11.56 20.36 -2.39
CA ALA A 251 10.65 21.39 -1.85
C ALA A 251 11.43 22.63 -1.43
N GLU A 252 10.74 23.75 -1.27
CA GLU A 252 11.33 24.89 -0.56
C GLU A 252 11.74 24.46 0.86
N PRO A 253 12.98 24.77 1.30
CA PRO A 253 13.46 24.32 2.60
C PRO A 253 12.55 24.78 3.73
N PHE A 254 12.13 23.85 4.59
CA PHE A 254 11.30 24.22 5.72
C PHE A 254 12.12 25.03 6.74
N GLN A 255 11.74 26.28 6.95
CA GLN A 255 12.27 27.08 8.04
C GLN A 255 11.38 26.87 9.27
N ALA A 256 11.93 26.27 10.32
CA ALA A 256 11.25 26.17 11.60
C ALA A 256 10.93 27.60 12.08
N GLN A 257 9.67 28.02 11.95
CA GLN A 257 9.23 29.30 12.49
C GLN A 257 9.02 29.13 14.00
N HIS A 258 9.52 30.10 14.78
CA HIS A 258 9.21 30.21 16.21
C HIS A 258 7.70 30.15 16.40
N GLU A 259 7.23 29.17 17.17
CA GLU A 259 5.82 29.00 17.49
C GLU A 259 5.30 30.19 18.32
N GLN A 260 4.79 31.20 17.63
CA GLN A 260 3.80 32.13 18.18
C GLN A 260 2.63 32.20 17.21
N GLY A 261 1.74 31.21 17.31
CA GLY A 261 0.48 31.17 16.59
C GLY A 261 -0.21 29.85 16.86
N SER A 262 -1.14 29.84 17.81
CA SER A 262 -2.07 28.72 17.97
C SER A 262 -2.77 28.49 16.64
N ALA A 263 -2.52 27.35 16.01
CA ALA A 263 -3.31 26.92 14.87
C ALA A 263 -4.70 26.52 15.39
N GLU A 264 -5.64 27.46 15.37
CA GLU A 264 -7.05 27.13 15.48
C GLU A 264 -7.43 26.25 14.27
N PRO A 265 -8.18 25.16 14.48
CA PRO A 265 -8.60 24.29 13.41
C PRO A 265 -9.55 25.07 12.49
N THR A 266 -9.11 25.33 11.26
CA THR A 266 -9.96 25.97 10.26
C THR A 266 -10.99 24.95 9.81
N GLU A 267 -12.23 25.08 10.31
CA GLU A 267 -13.40 24.43 9.74
C GLU A 267 -13.58 24.88 8.28
N ARG A 268 -13.16 24.05 7.32
CA ARG A 268 -13.71 24.00 5.96
C ARG A 268 -13.13 22.80 5.22
N ASN A 269 -13.85 21.68 5.29
CA ASN A 269 -14.05 20.75 4.17
C ASN A 269 -15.15 19.76 4.58
N LYS A 270 -16.40 20.10 4.22
CA LYS A 270 -17.50 19.14 4.21
C LYS A 270 -17.30 18.21 3.03
N VAL A 271 -16.64 17.08 3.25
CA VAL A 271 -16.68 15.95 2.31
C VAL A 271 -17.96 15.17 2.61
N VAL A 272 -18.95 15.26 1.73
CA VAL A 272 -20.19 14.49 1.80
C VAL A 272 -19.95 13.14 1.13
N ALA A 273 -19.65 12.10 1.90
CA ALA A 273 -19.82 10.74 1.45
C ALA A 273 -21.32 10.40 1.52
N GLN A 274 -21.94 10.05 0.39
CA GLN A 274 -23.32 9.58 0.39
C GLN A 274 -23.44 8.21 1.11
N PRO A 275 -24.46 7.99 1.94
CA PRO A 275 -24.70 6.68 2.56
C PRO A 275 -25.20 5.69 1.50
N ILE A 276 -24.54 4.53 1.39
CA ILE A 276 -25.16 3.36 0.76
C ILE A 276 -25.72 2.52 1.92
N GLU A 277 -27.04 2.55 2.09
CA GLU A 277 -27.76 1.64 2.98
C GLU A 277 -27.60 0.20 2.47
N GLY A 278 -26.78 -0.60 3.15
CA GLY A 278 -26.74 -2.05 3.00
C GLY A 278 -27.60 -2.71 4.07
N LYS A 279 -28.90 -2.87 3.84
CA LYS A 279 -29.70 -3.85 4.60
C LYS A 279 -29.25 -5.24 4.18
N GLY A 280 -28.63 -5.96 5.12
CA GLY A 280 -28.43 -7.40 4.99
C GLY A 280 -29.77 -8.12 4.95
N ALA A 281 -30.00 -8.87 3.87
CA ALA A 281 -30.97 -9.94 3.84
C ALA A 281 -30.29 -11.15 3.19
N ASP A 282 -29.88 -12.07 4.06
CA ASP A 282 -29.32 -13.36 3.69
C ASP A 282 -30.46 -14.19 3.07
N THR A 283 -30.41 -14.45 1.76
CA THR A 283 -31.31 -15.41 1.11
C THR A 283 -30.47 -16.32 0.22
N THR A 284 -30.20 -17.51 0.71
CA THR A 284 -29.49 -18.56 -0.02
C THR A 284 -30.43 -19.19 -1.04
N VAL A 285 -30.33 -18.77 -2.31
CA VAL A 285 -30.95 -19.48 -3.43
C VAL A 285 -29.88 -20.38 -4.06
N LYS A 286 -30.06 -21.70 -3.94
CA LYS A 286 -29.28 -22.68 -4.71
C LYS A 286 -29.80 -22.68 -6.14
N VAL A 287 -29.01 -22.15 -7.07
CA VAL A 287 -29.25 -22.30 -8.52
C VAL A 287 -28.37 -23.46 -9.02
N PRO A 288 -28.90 -24.40 -9.84
CA PRO A 288 -28.11 -25.50 -10.40
C PRO A 288 -27.05 -24.98 -11.39
N VAL A 289 -25.89 -25.62 -11.40
CA VAL A 289 -24.80 -25.36 -12.36
C VAL A 289 -25.24 -25.83 -13.74
N GLU A 290 -25.82 -24.93 -14.54
CA GLU A 290 -25.99 -25.14 -15.98
C GLU A 290 -24.72 -24.74 -16.72
N ARG A 291 -24.43 -25.51 -17.79
CA ARG A 291 -23.16 -25.62 -18.50
C ARG A 291 -22.63 -24.27 -18.99
N VAL A 292 -21.32 -24.08 -18.87
CA VAL A 292 -20.59 -22.87 -19.25
C VAL A 292 -20.07 -23.03 -20.69
N GLY A 293 -20.26 -22.04 -21.57
CA GLY A 293 -19.80 -22.07 -22.98
C GLY A 293 -18.27 -22.09 -23.16
N ASP A 294 -17.79 -22.07 -24.41
CA ASP A 294 -16.35 -22.02 -24.71
C ASP A 294 -15.71 -20.72 -24.16
N TRP A 295 -14.41 -20.76 -23.85
CA TRP A 295 -13.71 -19.54 -23.46
C TRP A 295 -13.40 -18.68 -24.69
N MET A 296 -13.56 -17.37 -24.51
CA MET A 296 -13.22 -16.32 -25.45
C MET A 296 -12.18 -15.40 -24.81
N LEU A 297 -11.08 -15.14 -25.52
CA LEU A 297 -10.01 -14.23 -25.10
C LEU A 297 -9.98 -13.04 -26.06
N GLU A 298 -10.17 -11.83 -25.52
CA GLU A 298 -10.14 -10.56 -26.25
C GLU A 298 -8.82 -9.83 -25.97
N LEU A 299 -8.10 -9.50 -27.04
CA LEU A 299 -6.82 -8.81 -27.02
C LEU A 299 -6.99 -7.29 -27.21
N GLN A 300 -5.98 -6.50 -26.81
CA GLN A 300 -6.00 -5.04 -26.95
C GLN A 300 -6.08 -4.55 -28.40
N ASP A 301 -5.58 -5.34 -29.36
CA ASP A 301 -5.67 -5.04 -30.79
C ASP A 301 -7.08 -5.28 -31.38
N GLY A 302 -8.03 -5.75 -30.56
CA GLY A 302 -9.41 -6.08 -30.93
C GLY A 302 -9.58 -7.52 -31.43
N THR A 303 -8.51 -8.32 -31.48
CA THR A 303 -8.59 -9.73 -31.85
C THR A 303 -9.33 -10.51 -30.77
N THR A 304 -10.23 -11.41 -31.19
CA THR A 304 -10.90 -12.35 -30.29
C THR A 304 -10.57 -13.79 -30.66
N LEU A 305 -10.09 -14.56 -29.69
CA LEU A 305 -9.72 -15.97 -29.83
C LEU A 305 -10.72 -16.85 -29.08
N SER A 306 -11.14 -17.96 -29.69
CA SER A 306 -11.94 -19.00 -29.04
C SER A 306 -11.05 -20.18 -28.66
N GLY A 307 -11.20 -20.72 -27.46
CA GLY A 307 -10.31 -21.77 -26.97
C GLY A 307 -10.58 -22.23 -25.54
N GLU A 308 -9.55 -22.76 -24.89
CA GLU A 308 -9.58 -23.22 -23.50
C GLU A 308 -8.49 -22.53 -22.68
N TYR A 309 -8.84 -22.10 -21.46
CA TYR A 309 -7.87 -21.67 -20.46
C TYR A 309 -7.19 -22.91 -19.84
N GLU A 310 -5.85 -22.96 -19.87
CA GLU A 310 -5.08 -24.12 -19.38
C GLU A 310 -4.63 -24.04 -17.92
N GLY A 311 -4.88 -22.92 -17.23
CA GLY A 311 -4.48 -22.80 -15.83
C GLY A 311 -5.33 -23.71 -14.92
N GLU A 312 -4.68 -24.41 -14.00
CA GLU A 312 -5.38 -25.24 -13.00
C GLU A 312 -6.22 -24.39 -12.04
N GLN A 313 -5.74 -23.18 -11.74
CA GLN A 313 -6.40 -22.22 -10.87
C GLN A 313 -6.27 -20.79 -11.42
N VAL A 314 -7.21 -19.96 -10.99
CA VAL A 314 -7.21 -18.51 -11.12
C VAL A 314 -7.00 -17.97 -9.72
N GLU A 315 -5.79 -17.47 -9.47
CA GLU A 315 -5.40 -16.83 -8.23
C GLU A 315 -5.65 -15.32 -8.35
N PHE A 316 -6.57 -14.82 -7.54
CA PHE A 316 -7.07 -13.46 -7.63
C PHE A 316 -7.09 -12.80 -6.25
N GLU A 317 -6.29 -11.75 -6.06
CA GLU A 317 -6.21 -11.03 -4.81
C GLU A 317 -7.13 -9.83 -4.78
N THR A 318 -8.05 -9.83 -3.82
CA THR A 318 -9.00 -8.73 -3.62
C THR A 318 -8.63 -7.90 -2.39
N GLY A 319 -9.30 -6.74 -2.27
CA GLY A 319 -9.41 -5.89 -1.07
C GLY A 319 -9.35 -6.57 0.29
N THR A 320 -9.96 -7.75 0.37
CA THR A 320 -10.36 -8.36 1.63
C THR A 320 -10.05 -9.86 1.71
N SER A 321 -9.48 -10.45 0.65
CA SER A 321 -9.25 -11.89 0.57
C SER A 321 -8.47 -12.28 -0.68
N SER A 322 -7.62 -13.30 -0.59
CA SER A 322 -7.08 -14.02 -1.76
C SER A 322 -8.07 -15.11 -2.16
N LEU A 323 -8.44 -15.14 -3.44
CA LEU A 323 -9.35 -16.11 -4.03
C LEU A 323 -8.53 -17.08 -4.86
N LYS A 324 -8.63 -18.38 -4.57
CA LYS A 324 -8.16 -19.44 -5.45
C LYS A 324 -9.39 -20.11 -6.04
N LEU A 325 -9.64 -19.85 -7.31
CA LEU A 325 -10.81 -20.34 -8.02
C LEU A 325 -10.38 -21.34 -9.09
N THR A 326 -11.16 -22.39 -9.29
CA THR A 326 -10.98 -23.25 -10.46
C THR A 326 -11.61 -22.58 -11.69
N PRO A 327 -11.15 -22.87 -12.93
CA PRO A 327 -11.67 -22.21 -14.13
C PRO A 327 -13.17 -22.35 -14.36
N ASP A 328 -13.81 -23.39 -13.83
CA ASP A 328 -15.26 -23.60 -13.87
C ASP A 328 -16.04 -22.67 -12.92
N GLN A 329 -15.37 -22.06 -11.95
CA GLN A 329 -15.97 -21.09 -11.03
C GLN A 329 -15.92 -19.66 -11.55
N VAL A 330 -15.17 -19.42 -12.64
CA VAL A 330 -14.96 -18.10 -13.23
C VAL A 330 -15.82 -17.93 -14.48
N GLU A 331 -16.61 -16.86 -14.50
CA GLU A 331 -17.43 -16.49 -15.65
C GLU A 331 -16.68 -15.54 -16.58
N SER A 332 -16.02 -14.52 -16.01
CA SER A 332 -15.12 -13.66 -16.77
C SER A 332 -14.07 -12.97 -15.92
N LEU A 333 -12.94 -12.66 -16.56
CA LEU A 333 -11.88 -11.79 -16.10
C LEU A 333 -11.80 -10.59 -17.05
N THR A 334 -11.81 -9.39 -16.50
CA THR A 334 -11.49 -8.15 -17.24
C THR A 334 -10.17 -7.65 -16.71
N PHE A 335 -9.22 -7.43 -17.61
CA PHE A 335 -7.87 -7.02 -17.26
C PHE A 335 -7.81 -5.50 -17.16
N GLY A 336 -7.36 -5.03 -16.00
CA GLY A 336 -7.24 -3.61 -15.72
C GLY A 336 -6.01 -3.02 -16.41
N SER A 337 -6.15 -1.79 -16.91
CA SER A 337 -5.02 -0.95 -17.34
C SER A 337 -4.14 -0.55 -16.14
N SER A 338 -3.02 0.14 -16.40
CA SER A 338 -2.11 0.66 -15.37
C SER A 338 -2.79 1.49 -14.27
N MET A 339 -3.99 2.04 -14.54
CA MET A 339 -4.76 2.89 -13.62
C MET A 339 -6.00 2.21 -13.03
N SER A 340 -6.21 0.91 -13.26
CA SER A 340 -7.42 0.20 -12.82
C SER A 340 -7.12 -1.24 -12.42
N LEU A 341 -7.77 -1.72 -11.35
CA LEU A 341 -7.68 -3.12 -10.94
C LEU A 341 -8.38 -4.05 -11.93
N ASP A 342 -7.95 -5.32 -11.93
CA ASP A 342 -8.65 -6.39 -12.64
C ASP A 342 -10.02 -6.62 -12.01
N LYS A 343 -10.93 -7.19 -12.79
CA LYS A 343 -12.25 -7.58 -12.33
C LYS A 343 -12.48 -9.04 -12.61
N ILE A 344 -12.94 -9.77 -11.60
CA ILE A 344 -13.39 -11.15 -11.74
C ILE A 344 -14.88 -11.23 -11.47
N VAL A 345 -15.58 -11.95 -12.33
CA VAL A 345 -16.98 -12.34 -12.14
C VAL A 345 -17.00 -13.85 -12.00
N THR A 346 -17.54 -14.33 -10.88
CA THR A 346 -17.73 -15.78 -10.68
C THR A 346 -19.05 -16.22 -11.31
N VAL A 347 -19.19 -17.51 -11.62
CA VAL A 347 -20.44 -18.09 -12.16
C VAL A 347 -21.64 -17.88 -11.22
N GLN A 348 -21.41 -17.57 -9.94
CA GLN A 348 -22.44 -17.19 -8.98
C GLN A 348 -22.87 -15.71 -9.11
N GLY A 349 -22.41 -15.00 -10.13
CA GLY A 349 -22.66 -13.57 -10.35
C GLY A 349 -21.93 -12.64 -9.38
N LYS A 350 -20.97 -13.14 -8.58
CA LYS A 350 -20.20 -12.29 -7.65
C LYS A 350 -19.09 -11.59 -8.41
N GLN A 351 -19.13 -10.27 -8.39
CA GLN A 351 -18.07 -9.43 -8.95
C GLN A 351 -17.10 -8.97 -7.86
N LYS A 352 -15.80 -9.06 -8.13
CA LYS A 352 -14.72 -8.57 -7.27
C LYS A 352 -13.70 -7.81 -8.11
N SER A 353 -13.07 -6.80 -7.51
CA SER A 353 -11.94 -6.07 -8.12
C SER A 353 -10.66 -6.39 -7.35
N GLY A 354 -9.55 -6.53 -8.05
CA GLY A 354 -8.32 -7.08 -7.48
C GLY A 354 -7.15 -7.20 -8.45
N LEU A 355 -6.15 -7.98 -8.07
CA LEU A 355 -4.98 -8.32 -8.89
C LEU A 355 -5.05 -9.79 -9.27
N LEU A 356 -5.00 -10.09 -10.57
CA LEU A 356 -4.79 -11.43 -11.05
C LEU A 356 -3.30 -11.79 -10.93
N LEU A 357 -3.00 -12.89 -10.24
CA LEU A 357 -1.63 -13.40 -10.08
C LEU A 357 -1.29 -14.50 -11.09
N SER A 358 -2.29 -15.08 -11.74
CA SER A 358 -2.14 -16.16 -12.73
C SER A 358 -1.73 -15.62 -14.11
N THR A 359 -0.53 -15.05 -14.20
CA THR A 359 0.07 -14.55 -15.45
C THR A 359 1.41 -15.23 -15.73
N PRO A 360 1.77 -15.50 -17.00
CA PRO A 360 1.01 -15.23 -18.22
C PRO A 360 -0.21 -16.16 -18.39
N ILE A 361 -1.20 -15.74 -19.18
CA ILE A 361 -2.40 -16.54 -19.48
C ILE A 361 -2.09 -17.56 -20.57
N ARG A 362 -2.16 -18.85 -20.22
CA ARG A 362 -2.07 -19.95 -21.18
C ARG A 362 -3.42 -20.26 -21.79
N PHE A 363 -3.52 -20.10 -23.10
CA PHE A 363 -4.76 -20.27 -23.84
C PHE A 363 -4.56 -21.20 -25.03
N ARG A 364 -5.30 -22.30 -25.05
CA ARG A 364 -5.25 -23.29 -26.13
C ARG A 364 -6.24 -22.92 -27.22
N THR A 365 -5.71 -22.59 -28.39
CA THR A 365 -6.48 -22.34 -29.61
C THR A 365 -6.39 -23.56 -30.55
N SER A 366 -7.06 -23.48 -31.72
CA SER A 366 -6.90 -24.46 -32.79
C SER A 366 -5.48 -24.57 -33.36
N ARG A 367 -4.62 -23.58 -33.07
CA ARG A 367 -3.22 -23.54 -33.54
C ARG A 367 -2.23 -24.14 -32.54
N GLY A 368 -2.67 -24.37 -31.30
CA GLY A 368 -1.82 -24.84 -30.20
C GLY A 368 -2.04 -24.03 -28.93
N VAL A 369 -1.15 -24.20 -27.97
CA VAL A 369 -1.15 -23.41 -26.73
C VAL A 369 -0.35 -22.14 -26.95
N GLU A 370 -0.95 -21.01 -26.67
CA GLU A 370 -0.36 -19.67 -26.77
C GLU A 370 -0.33 -19.04 -25.37
N GLU A 371 0.71 -18.25 -25.08
CA GLU A 371 0.85 -17.51 -23.82
C GLU A 371 0.64 -16.02 -24.09
N PHE A 372 -0.20 -15.38 -23.27
CA PHE A 372 -0.52 -13.97 -23.39
C PHE A 372 -0.15 -13.23 -22.12
N GLU A 373 0.63 -12.16 -22.27
CA GLU A 373 0.90 -11.23 -21.18
C GLU A 373 -0.33 -10.39 -20.89
N LYS A 374 -0.48 -9.99 -19.63
CA LYS A 374 -1.67 -9.26 -19.18
C LYS A 374 -1.91 -7.94 -19.94
N GLU A 375 -0.83 -7.30 -20.37
CA GLU A 375 -0.86 -6.03 -21.12
C GLU A 375 -1.51 -6.17 -22.49
N ASP A 376 -1.48 -7.37 -23.08
CA ASP A 376 -2.08 -7.66 -24.38
C ASP A 376 -3.57 -8.00 -24.27
N LEU A 377 -4.11 -8.12 -23.05
CA LEU A 377 -5.44 -8.64 -22.79
C LEU A 377 -6.44 -7.54 -22.39
N VAL A 378 -7.66 -7.68 -22.89
CA VAL A 378 -8.83 -6.88 -22.47
C VAL A 378 -9.72 -7.71 -21.57
N ARG A 379 -10.06 -8.93 -22.02
CA ARG A 379 -11.02 -9.79 -21.30
C ARG A 379 -10.82 -11.27 -21.63
N LEU A 380 -11.04 -12.12 -20.64
CA LEU A 380 -11.26 -13.56 -20.81
C LEU A 380 -12.67 -13.87 -20.31
N PHE A 381 -13.54 -14.46 -21.12
CA PHE A 381 -14.94 -14.67 -20.76
C PHE A 381 -15.53 -15.91 -21.41
N ARG A 382 -16.66 -16.37 -20.87
CA ARG A 382 -17.38 -17.52 -21.41
C ARG A 382 -18.40 -17.05 -22.44
N ALA A 383 -18.41 -17.67 -23.63
CA ALA A 383 -19.41 -17.37 -24.65
C ALA A 383 -20.82 -17.70 -24.13
N PRO A 384 -21.84 -16.87 -24.45
CA PRO A 384 -23.22 -17.22 -24.19
C PRO A 384 -23.59 -18.48 -24.97
N LEU A 385 -24.23 -19.45 -24.32
CA LEU A 385 -24.76 -20.62 -25.03
C LEU A 385 -25.79 -20.15 -26.06
N GLU A 386 -25.57 -20.48 -27.33
CA GLU A 386 -26.60 -20.29 -28.36
C GLU A 386 -27.87 -21.02 -27.91
N SER A 387 -28.98 -20.29 -27.78
CA SER A 387 -30.27 -20.90 -27.52
C SER A 387 -30.59 -21.86 -28.67
N PRO A 388 -31.09 -23.08 -28.41
CA PRO A 388 -31.51 -23.95 -29.49
C PRO A 388 -32.60 -23.22 -30.27
N VAL A 389 -32.30 -22.91 -31.53
CA VAL A 389 -33.27 -22.38 -32.49
C VAL A 389 -34.42 -23.39 -32.54
N THR A 390 -35.54 -23.06 -31.92
CA THR A 390 -36.81 -23.75 -32.14
C THR A 390 -37.13 -23.58 -33.61
N LYS A 391 -36.84 -24.62 -34.41
CA LYS A 391 -37.47 -24.79 -35.71
C LYS A 391 -38.96 -25.01 -35.43
N GLU A 392 -39.74 -23.94 -35.48
CA GLU A 392 -41.18 -24.05 -35.63
C GLU A 392 -41.45 -24.83 -36.93
N LYS A 393 -42.34 -25.82 -36.81
CA LYS A 393 -42.84 -26.65 -37.90
C LYS A 393 -43.93 -25.94 -38.67
#